data_AF-A0A961TGP6-F1
#
_entry.id   AF-A0A961TGP6-F1
#
_cell.length_a   1.000
_cell.length_b   1.000
_cell.length_c   1.000
_cell.angle_alpha   90.00
_cell.angle_beta   90.00
_cell.angle_gamma   90.00
#
_symmetry.space_group_name_H-M   'P 1'
#
loop_
_entity.id
_entity.type
_entity.pdbx_description
1 polymer ?
#
loop_
_entity_poly.entity_id
_entity_poly.type
_entity_poly.pdbx_seq_one_letter_code
_entity_poly.pdbx_strand_id
1 'polypeptide(L)' 'VVLRDRKVSTSYVQRRLGIGYNRAASLIERMEQEGLIGAANHAGKREILVPGENETI' A
#
# COMPACT_ATOMS: atom_id res chain seq x y z
N VAL A 1 4.27 -0.56 -7.55
CA VAL A 1 4.12 0.87 -7.17
C VAL A 1 4.33 1.10 -5.68
N VAL A 2 3.62 0.39 -4.79
CA VAL A 2 3.79 0.53 -3.33
C VAL A 2 5.20 0.14 -2.88
N LEU A 3 5.72 -1.01 -3.33
CA LEU A 3 7.07 -1.48 -3.00
C LEU A 3 8.15 -0.55 -3.53
N ARG A 4 8.05 -0.18 -4.81
CA ARG A 4 8.95 0.77 -5.48
C ARG A 4 9.02 2.13 -4.78
N ASP A 5 7.87 2.73 -4.48
CA ASP A 5 7.80 4.12 -4.02
C ASP A 5 7.73 4.21 -2.47
N ARG A 6 7.75 3.06 -1.78
CA ARG A 6 7.62 2.87 -0.31
C ARG A 6 6.51 3.72 0.33
N LYS A 7 5.41 3.91 -0.40
CA LYS A 7 4.25 4.71 0.01
C LYS A 7 2.98 3.91 -0.14
N VAL A 8 2.20 3.85 0.94
CA VAL A 8 0.92 3.17 0.97
C VAL A 8 -0.15 4.02 1.64
N SER A 9 -1.08 4.49 0.82
CA SER A 9 -2.36 5.07 1.25
C SER A 9 -3.38 4.90 0.13
N THR A 10 -4.66 4.86 0.48
CA THR A 10 -5.75 4.69 -0.50
C THR A 10 -5.68 5.75 -1.60
N SER A 11 -5.53 7.02 -1.24
CA SER A 11 -5.47 8.12 -2.20
C SER A 11 -4.21 8.10 -3.07
N TYR A 12 -3.09 7.59 -2.55
CA TYR A 12 -1.87 7.42 -3.33
C TYR A 12 -2.04 6.33 -4.39
N VAL A 13 -2.55 5.16 -3.99
CA VAL A 13 -2.83 4.04 -4.92
C VAL A 13 -3.85 4.44 -5.97
N GLN A 14 -4.91 5.15 -5.56
CA GLN A 14 -5.93 5.72 -6.45
C GLN A 14 -5.29 6.56 -7.58
N ARG A 15 -4.48 7.56 -7.23
CA ARG A 15 -3.83 8.45 -8.22
C ARG A 15 -2.79 7.74 -9.07
N ARG A 16 -2.00 6.85 -8.46
CA ARG A 16 -0.89 6.17 -9.14
C ARG A 16 -1.36 5.12 -10.15
N LEU A 17 -2.51 4.48 -9.88
CA LEU A 17 -3.09 3.47 -10.73
C LEU A 17 -4.28 3.98 -11.59
N GLY A 18 -4.74 5.20 -11.37
CA GLY A 18 -5.88 5.77 -12.11
C GLY A 18 -7.21 5.06 -11.83
N ILE A 19 -7.38 4.49 -10.64
CA ILE A 19 -8.59 3.73 -10.26
C ILE A 19 -9.46 4.53 -9.30
N GLY A 20 -10.74 4.17 -9.15
CA GLY A 20 -11.64 4.78 -8.18
C GLY A 20 -11.26 4.48 -6.72
N TYR A 21 -11.75 5.30 -5.79
CA TYR A 21 -11.43 5.20 -4.35
C TYR A 21 -11.74 3.81 -3.77
N ASN A 22 -12.94 3.27 -4.04
CA ASN A 22 -13.35 1.97 -3.52
C ASN A 22 -12.41 0.85 -3.99
N ARG A 23 -12.01 0.87 -5.27
CA ARG A 23 -11.08 -0.12 -5.81
C ARG A 23 -9.69 0.01 -5.18
N ALA A 24 -9.23 1.23 -4.92
CA ALA A 24 -7.99 1.45 -4.19
C ALA A 24 -8.09 0.95 -2.74
N ALA A 25 -9.22 1.19 -2.05
CA ALA A 25 -9.43 0.74 -0.68
C ALA A 25 -9.42 -0.79 -0.58
N SER A 26 -10.13 -1.49 -1.48
CA SER A 26 -10.11 -2.96 -1.51
C SER A 26 -8.71 -3.54 -1.79
N LEU A 27 -7.89 -2.85 -2.60
CA LEU A 27 -6.49 -3.26 -2.78
C LEU A 27 -5.67 -3.09 -1.50
N ILE A 28 -5.88 -2.01 -0.75
CA ILE A 28 -5.21 -1.78 0.54
C ILE A 28 -5.61 -2.87 1.55
N GLU A 29 -6.91 -3.16 1.68
CA GLU A 29 -7.40 -4.22 2.58
C GLU A 29 -6.81 -5.59 2.22
N ARG A 30 -6.75 -5.92 0.93
CA ARG A 30 -6.13 -7.16 0.46
C ARG A 30 -4.63 -7.21 0.76
N MET A 31 -3.90 -6.11 0.56
CA MET A 31 -2.47 -6.04 0.92
C MET A 31 -2.25 -6.25 2.43
N GLU A 32 -3.15 -5.73 3.27
CA GLU A 32 -3.10 -5.91 4.72
C GLU A 32 -3.40 -7.36 5.11
N GLN A 33 -4.43 -7.98 4.51
CA GLN A 33 -4.77 -9.40 4.70
C GLN A 33 -3.66 -10.35 4.25
N GLU A 34 -2.98 -10.03 3.15
CA GLU A 34 -1.85 -10.82 2.63
C GLU A 34 -0.55 -10.57 3.41
N GLY A 35 -0.56 -9.70 4.44
CA GLY A 35 0.61 -9.41 5.26
C GLY A 35 1.68 -8.56 4.56
N LEU A 36 1.33 -7.89 3.46
CA LEU A 36 2.26 -7.01 2.72
C LEU A 36 2.45 -5.66 3.43
N ILE A 37 1.41 -5.21 4.12
CA ILE A 37 1.38 -3.95 4.86
C ILE A 37 0.76 -4.14 6.23
N GLY A 38 1.15 -3.31 7.19
CA GLY A 38 0.59 -3.27 8.54
C GLY A 38 -0.71 -2.47 8.61
N ALA A 39 -1.33 -2.51 9.79
CA ALA A 39 -2.53 -1.75 10.10
C ALA A 39 -2.34 -0.23 9.95
N ALA A 40 -3.44 0.47 9.74
CA ALA A 40 -3.43 1.94 9.74
C ALA A 40 -3.07 2.48 11.11
N ASN A 41 -2.16 3.45 11.16
CA ASN A 41 -1.95 4.26 12.35
C ASN A 41 -2.98 5.41 12.44
N HIS A 42 -2.89 6.21 13.51
CA HIS A 42 -3.78 7.35 13.75
C HIS A 42 -3.81 8.40 12.61
N ALA A 43 -2.75 8.47 11.81
CA ALA A 43 -2.68 9.37 10.65
C ALA A 43 -3.09 8.70 9.32
N GLY A 44 -3.62 7.47 9.37
CA GLY A 44 -4.00 6.68 8.19
C GLY A 44 -2.81 6.15 7.37
N LYS A 45 -1.58 6.27 7.89
CA LYS A 45 -0.38 5.68 7.27
C LYS A 45 -0.28 4.21 7.65
N ARG A 46 0.27 3.41 6.75
CA ARG A 46 0.56 1.99 6.95
C ARG A 46 2.04 1.73 6.75
N GLU A 47 2.57 0.77 7.49
CA GLU A 47 3.93 0.28 7.32
C GLU A 47 3.98 -0.79 6.21
N ILE A 48 5.07 -0.87 5.45
CA ILE A 48 5.25 -1.91 4.43
C ILE A 48 6.18 -2.97 5.01
N LEU A 49 5.66 -4.20 5.14
CA LEU A 49 6.27 -5.30 5.89
C LEU A 49 7.21 -6.15 5.03
N VAL A 50 7.10 -6.06 3.71
CA VAL A 50 7.95 -6.79 2.77
C VAL A 50 9.14 -5.94 2.30
N PRO A 51 10.28 -6.57 1.95
CA PRO A 51 11.42 -5.88 1.36
C PRO A 51 11.04 -5.10 0.10
N GLY A 52 11.73 -3.99 -0.15
CA GLY A 52 11.61 -3.30 -1.42
C GLY A 52 12.19 -4.13 -2.57
N GLU A 53 11.73 -3.86 -3.80
CA GLU A 53 12.28 -4.50 -5.02
C GLU A 53 13.81 -4.28 -5.16
N ASN A 54 14.36 -3.24 -4.55
CA ASN A 54 15.80 -2.93 -4.57
C ASN A 54 16.61 -3.55 -3.40
N GLU A 55 15.96 -4.24 -2.47
CA GLU A 55 16.63 -4.81 -1.28
C GLU A 55 16.87 -6.32 -1.39
N THR A 56 16.26 -6.99 -2.37
CA THR A 56 16.51 -8.42 -2.62
C THR A 56 17.67 -8.54 -3.61
N ILE A 57 18.88 -8.70 -3.08
CA ILE A 57 20.12 -9.00 -3.83
C ILE A 57 20.30 -10.52 -3.88
#